data_AF-A0A914SWV5-F1
#
_entry.id   AF-A0A914SWV5-F1
#
_cell.length_a   1.000
_cell.length_b   1.000
_cell.length_c   1.000
_cell.angle_alpha   90.00
_cell.angle_beta   90.00
_cell.angle_gamma   90.00
#
_symmetry.space_group_name_H-M   'P 1'
#
loop_
_entity.id
_entity.type
_entity.pdbx_description
1 polymer ?
#
loop_
_entity_poly.entity_id
_entity_poly.type
_entity_poly.pdbx_seq_one_letter_code
_entity_poly.pdbx_strand_id
1 'polypeptide(L)'
;MADRKDLVDQSEHILESDFTIGWLLNSLRENDKIFQKEFGQHTVKNINFHNISEGKGLSSEIIQCTISFTDSNESYSTILKIPTTKAIEAAKETMKKKGIDTKPDDKVVKGRLNMVIQIHNTECEFFQNLGPILDIPLPKIHKSIKWIMGAQKGIIHMEDLSNRSKTTSIFTKYSLAQIKNMMKYMVKWHKNAFIHRDAWQGKYTTGQNTFINMVRAFDPMIDGLFATHPDKMGSFISKKKYNVY
;
A
#
# COMPACT_ATOMS: atom_id res chain seq x y z
N MET A 1 -24.32 -26.07 0.06
CA MET A 1 -23.07 -26.28 -0.72
C MET A 1 -22.31 -27.38 -0.02
N ALA A 2 -21.96 -28.46 -0.71
CA ALA A 2 -21.16 -29.53 -0.12
C ALA A 2 -19.82 -28.97 0.35
N ASP A 3 -19.32 -29.48 1.49
CA ASP A 3 -18.02 -29.14 2.07
C ASP A 3 -16.93 -29.48 1.06
N ARG A 4 -16.48 -28.49 0.29
CA ARG A 4 -15.43 -28.70 -0.70
C ARG A 4 -14.10 -28.70 0.05
N LYS A 5 -13.43 -29.85 0.04
CA LYS A 5 -12.15 -30.02 0.72
C LYS A 5 -11.02 -29.57 -0.20
N ASP A 6 -10.57 -28.34 -0.03
CA ASP A 6 -9.31 -27.88 -0.63
C ASP A 6 -8.16 -28.81 -0.21
N LEU A 7 -7.15 -28.98 -1.09
CA LEU A 7 -5.99 -29.83 -0.80
C LEU A 7 -4.93 -29.12 0.07
N VAL A 8 -5.09 -27.82 0.25
CA VAL A 8 -4.23 -27.00 1.12
C VAL A 8 -4.74 -27.01 2.55
N ASP A 9 -3.82 -26.96 3.52
CA ASP A 9 -4.17 -26.78 4.92
C ASP A 9 -4.65 -25.34 5.16
N GLN A 10 -5.95 -25.15 5.34
CA GLN A 10 -6.54 -23.83 5.56
C GLN A 10 -6.16 -23.22 6.92
N SER A 11 -5.58 -23.99 7.84
CA SER A 11 -5.05 -23.50 9.11
C SER A 11 -3.62 -22.97 9.01
N GLU A 12 -2.92 -23.24 7.92
CA GLU A 12 -1.56 -22.76 7.69
C GLU A 12 -1.53 -21.22 7.63
N HIS A 13 -0.54 -20.64 8.30
CA HIS A 13 -0.32 -19.20 8.34
C HIS A 13 0.36 -18.70 7.06
N ILE A 14 -0.06 -17.51 6.60
CA ILE A 14 0.54 -16.83 5.46
C ILE A 14 1.85 -16.19 5.94
N LEU A 15 2.97 -16.83 5.60
CA LEU A 15 4.32 -16.38 6.01
C LEU A 15 4.37 -16.14 7.54
N GLU A 16 5.00 -15.04 7.99
CA GLU A 16 5.11 -14.65 9.39
C GLU A 16 3.88 -13.85 9.91
N SER A 17 2.70 -14.06 9.31
CA SER A 17 1.49 -13.30 9.68
C SER A 17 0.46 -14.16 10.43
N ASP A 18 -0.38 -13.50 11.23
CA ASP A 18 -1.47 -14.15 11.97
C ASP A 18 -2.65 -14.57 11.06
N PHE A 19 -2.58 -14.27 9.76
CA PHE A 19 -3.63 -14.60 8.80
C PHE A 19 -3.37 -15.98 8.19
N THR A 20 -4.42 -16.79 8.06
CA THR A 20 -4.33 -18.14 7.51
C THR A 20 -4.72 -18.22 6.04
N ILE A 21 -4.35 -19.32 5.38
CA ILE A 21 -4.83 -19.66 4.04
C ILE A 21 -6.38 -19.65 3.98
N GLY A 22 -7.05 -20.17 5.00
CA GLY A 22 -8.51 -20.12 5.09
C GLY A 22 -9.06 -18.70 5.10
N TRP A 23 -8.42 -17.78 5.83
CA TRP A 23 -8.80 -16.36 5.82
C TRP A 23 -8.70 -15.74 4.42
N LEU A 24 -7.60 -16.01 3.70
CA LEU A 24 -7.37 -15.54 2.34
C LEU A 24 -8.44 -16.05 1.38
N LEU A 25 -8.65 -17.37 1.36
CA LEU A 25 -9.63 -18.00 0.45
C LEU A 25 -11.05 -17.53 0.74
N ASN A 26 -11.43 -17.42 2.01
CA ASN A 26 -12.74 -16.89 2.40
C ASN A 26 -12.89 -15.44 1.96
N SER A 27 -11.85 -14.61 2.10
CA SER A 27 -11.88 -13.24 1.61
C SER A 27 -12.15 -13.14 0.10
N LEU A 28 -11.57 -14.03 -0.72
CA LEU A 28 -11.86 -14.09 -2.16
C LEU A 28 -13.27 -14.61 -2.44
N ARG A 29 -13.65 -15.72 -1.79
CA ARG A 29 -14.96 -16.36 -1.97
C ARG A 29 -16.12 -15.45 -1.58
N GLU A 30 -15.94 -14.57 -0.61
CA GLU A 30 -16.97 -13.62 -0.17
C GLU A 30 -17.00 -12.35 -1.02
N ASN A 31 -15.83 -11.83 -1.44
CA ASN A 31 -15.73 -10.46 -1.95
C ASN A 31 -15.25 -10.34 -3.40
N ASP A 32 -14.80 -11.43 -4.03
CA ASP A 32 -14.39 -11.42 -5.43
C ASP A 32 -15.28 -12.21 -6.39
N LYS A 33 -16.16 -11.49 -7.08
CA LYS A 33 -17.01 -12.02 -8.15
C LYS A 33 -16.24 -12.71 -9.28
N ILE A 34 -15.05 -12.24 -9.64
CA ILE A 34 -14.23 -12.88 -10.69
C ILE A 34 -13.75 -14.23 -10.17
N PHE A 35 -13.10 -14.23 -9.01
CA PHE A 35 -12.72 -15.48 -8.33
C PHE A 35 -13.90 -16.44 -8.18
N GLN A 36 -15.04 -16.00 -7.65
CA GLN A 36 -16.24 -16.83 -7.47
C GLN A 36 -16.72 -17.47 -8.77
N LYS A 37 -16.74 -16.71 -9.87
CA LYS A 37 -17.26 -17.15 -11.16
C LYS A 37 -16.30 -18.09 -11.88
N GLU A 38 -15.02 -17.73 -11.92
CA GLU A 38 -14.02 -18.40 -12.77
C GLU A 38 -13.28 -19.51 -12.02
N PHE A 39 -13.05 -19.32 -10.72
CA PHE A 39 -12.22 -20.20 -9.89
C PHE A 39 -12.99 -20.85 -8.73
N GLY A 40 -14.13 -20.28 -8.36
CA GLY A 40 -14.92 -20.66 -7.20
C GLY A 40 -15.54 -22.05 -7.29
N GLN A 41 -15.44 -22.75 -8.42
CA GLN A 41 -15.81 -24.17 -8.58
C GLN A 41 -14.64 -25.15 -8.53
N HIS A 42 -13.41 -24.66 -8.63
CA HIS A 42 -12.23 -25.51 -8.63
C HIS A 42 -11.75 -25.84 -7.21
N THR A 43 -11.04 -26.95 -7.07
CA THR A 43 -10.36 -27.32 -5.82
C THR A 43 -8.98 -26.66 -5.79
N VAL A 44 -8.65 -25.96 -4.70
CA VAL A 44 -7.32 -25.36 -4.55
C VAL A 44 -6.29 -26.47 -4.34
N LYS A 45 -5.29 -26.50 -5.23
CA LYS A 45 -4.19 -27.47 -5.21
C LYS A 45 -3.01 -26.96 -4.39
N ASN A 46 -2.61 -25.72 -4.61
CA ASN A 46 -1.47 -25.09 -3.97
C ASN A 46 -1.61 -23.57 -3.94
N ILE A 47 -0.96 -22.92 -2.97
CA ILE A 47 -0.84 -21.47 -2.90
C ILE A 47 0.63 -21.12 -2.72
N ASN A 48 1.16 -20.29 -3.61
CA ASN A 48 2.53 -19.80 -3.54
C ASN A 48 2.54 -18.34 -3.07
N PHE A 49 3.39 -18.04 -2.09
CA PHE A 49 3.59 -16.68 -1.58
C PHE A 49 4.96 -16.16 -1.98
N HIS A 50 4.99 -14.99 -2.61
CA HIS A 50 6.23 -14.34 -3.02
C HIS A 50 6.26 -12.88 -2.56
N ASN A 51 7.27 -12.52 -1.78
CA ASN A 51 7.45 -11.13 -1.34
C ASN A 51 8.02 -10.28 -2.48
N ILE A 52 7.18 -9.44 -3.08
CA ILE A 52 7.51 -8.55 -4.20
C ILE A 52 7.88 -7.12 -3.75
N SER A 53 8.04 -6.90 -2.45
CA SER A 53 8.39 -5.57 -1.94
C SER A 53 9.78 -5.13 -2.39
N GLU A 54 10.71 -6.08 -2.56
CA GLU A 54 12.13 -5.83 -2.88
C GLU A 54 12.78 -4.74 -1.99
N GLY A 55 12.38 -4.63 -0.72
CA GLY A 55 12.83 -3.57 0.19
C GLY A 55 12.26 -2.16 -0.06
N LYS A 56 11.39 -2.00 -1.08
CA LYS A 56 10.75 -0.72 -1.46
C LYS A 56 9.41 -0.47 -0.76
N GLY A 57 8.93 -1.42 0.04
CA GLY A 57 7.64 -1.36 0.75
C GLY A 57 7.61 -0.45 1.99
N LEU A 58 8.74 0.19 2.34
CA LEU A 58 8.93 1.06 3.51
C LEU A 58 8.53 0.38 4.84
N SER A 59 7.25 0.44 5.19
CA SER A 59 6.65 -0.06 6.44
C SER A 59 5.64 -1.18 6.20
N SER A 60 5.64 -1.79 5.01
CA SER A 60 4.83 -2.96 4.70
C SER A 60 5.58 -3.94 3.81
N GLU A 61 5.22 -5.20 3.92
CA GLU A 61 5.54 -6.23 2.95
C GLU A 61 4.36 -6.37 1.98
N ILE A 62 4.67 -6.42 0.69
CA ILE A 62 3.77 -6.68 -0.42
C ILE A 62 4.05 -8.11 -0.87
N ILE A 63 3.09 -8.99 -0.64
CA ILE A 63 3.17 -10.41 -0.94
C ILE A 63 2.23 -10.69 -2.10
N GLN A 64 2.77 -11.19 -3.20
CA GLN A 64 1.99 -11.79 -4.26
C GLN A 64 1.61 -13.21 -3.86
N CYS A 65 0.33 -13.53 -4.01
CA CYS A 65 -0.25 -14.84 -3.74
C CYS A 65 -0.76 -15.43 -5.05
N THR A 66 -0.18 -16.54 -5.47
CA THR A 66 -0.61 -17.27 -6.68
C THR A 66 -1.27 -18.59 -6.28
N ILE A 67 -2.54 -18.71 -6.61
CA ILE A 67 -3.40 -19.87 -6.30
C ILE A 67 -3.50 -20.74 -7.55
N SER A 68 -3.13 -22.02 -7.43
CA SER A 68 -3.31 -23.02 -8.48
C SER A 68 -4.37 -24.04 -8.10
N PHE A 69 -5.00 -24.62 -9.11
CA PHE A 69 -6.17 -25.47 -8.96
C PHE A 69 -5.90 -26.87 -9.53
N THR A 70 -6.64 -27.88 -9.07
CA THR A 70 -6.48 -29.26 -9.55
C THR A 70 -6.93 -29.43 -10.99
N ASP A 71 -8.03 -28.75 -11.35
CA ASP A 71 -8.77 -28.99 -12.59
C ASP A 71 -8.65 -27.81 -13.56
N SER A 72 -7.65 -26.95 -13.38
CA SER A 72 -7.38 -25.81 -14.26
C SER A 72 -5.88 -25.58 -14.43
N ASN A 73 -5.49 -25.26 -15.67
CA ASN A 73 -4.13 -24.79 -15.97
C ASN A 73 -3.97 -23.29 -15.69
N GLU A 74 -5.08 -22.59 -15.44
CA GLU A 74 -5.04 -21.19 -15.06
C GLU A 74 -4.77 -21.05 -13.56
N SER A 75 -4.11 -19.96 -13.20
CA SER A 75 -3.86 -19.60 -11.81
C SER A 75 -4.49 -18.24 -11.52
N TYR A 76 -4.88 -18.05 -10.28
CA TYR A 76 -5.42 -16.77 -9.82
C TYR A 76 -4.39 -16.07 -8.95
N SER A 77 -4.14 -14.78 -9.22
CA SER A 77 -3.17 -13.98 -8.46
C SER A 77 -3.84 -12.85 -7.70
N THR A 78 -3.38 -12.63 -6.47
CA THR A 78 -3.82 -11.54 -5.60
C THR A 78 -2.67 -10.99 -4.77
N ILE A 79 -2.84 -9.81 -4.18
CA ILE A 79 -1.82 -9.12 -3.40
C ILE A 79 -2.26 -8.97 -1.94
N LEU A 80 -1.34 -9.28 -1.04
CA LEU A 80 -1.45 -8.99 0.39
C LEU A 80 -0.44 -7.92 0.76
N LYS A 81 -0.91 -6.81 1.31
CA LYS A 81 -0.07 -5.79 1.95
C LYS A 81 -0.18 -5.93 3.45
N ILE A 82 0.94 -6.30 4.08
CA ILE A 82 1.02 -6.58 5.51
C ILE A 82 1.98 -5.55 6.13
N PRO A 83 1.52 -4.72 7.08
CA PRO A 83 2.38 -3.75 7.73
C PRO A 83 3.43 -4.48 8.60
N THR A 84 4.64 -3.93 8.67
CA THR A 84 5.79 -4.59 9.32
C THR A 84 6.58 -3.64 10.21
N THR A 85 7.24 -4.20 11.23
CA THR A 85 8.15 -3.50 12.14
C THR A 85 9.62 -3.57 11.72
N LYS A 86 9.95 -4.25 10.61
CA LYS A 86 11.33 -4.44 10.14
C LYS A 86 12.13 -3.14 10.02
N ALA A 87 11.52 -2.06 9.53
CA ALA A 87 12.18 -0.75 9.45
C ALA A 87 12.49 -0.13 10.82
N ILE A 88 11.67 -0.42 11.83
CA ILE A 88 11.89 0.00 13.22
C ILE A 88 13.02 -0.82 13.84
N GLU A 89 13.04 -2.13 13.60
CA GLU A 89 14.10 -3.04 14.05
C GLU A 89 15.46 -2.65 13.47
N ALA A 90 15.57 -2.45 12.15
CA ALA A 90 16.79 -2.00 11.50
C ALA A 90 17.29 -0.65 12.03
N ALA A 91 16.36 0.27 12.35
CA ALA A 91 16.73 1.54 12.98
C ALA A 91 17.26 1.35 14.41
N LYS A 92 16.66 0.46 15.21
CA LYS A 92 17.16 0.11 16.55
C LYS A 92 18.57 -0.47 16.47
N GLU A 93 18.81 -1.39 15.54
CA GLU A 93 20.14 -1.97 15.33
C GLU A 93 21.17 -0.91 14.95
N THR A 94 20.80 0.04 14.09
CA THR A 94 21.66 1.15 13.70
C THR A 94 21.98 2.07 14.89
N MET A 95 20.99 2.36 15.76
CA MET A 95 21.21 3.15 16.97
C MET A 95 22.11 2.41 17.96
N LYS A 96 21.87 1.10 18.14
CA LYS A 96 22.71 0.23 18.98
C LYS A 96 24.16 0.23 18.51
N LYS A 97 24.41 0.12 17.20
CA LYS A 97 25.76 0.24 16.61
C LYS A 97 26.44 1.59 16.88
N LYS A 98 25.65 2.65 17.13
CA LYS A 98 26.14 3.98 17.51
C LYS A 98 26.26 4.18 19.02
N GLY A 99 26.13 3.12 19.82
CA GLY A 99 26.19 3.18 21.29
C GLY A 99 24.94 3.78 21.94
N ILE A 100 23.83 3.92 21.20
CA ILE A 100 22.56 4.41 21.72
C ILE A 100 21.68 3.20 22.00
N ASP A 101 21.51 2.86 23.27
CA ASP A 101 20.65 1.76 23.69
C ASP A 101 19.18 2.22 23.73
N THR A 102 18.34 1.62 22.90
CA THR A 102 16.91 1.98 22.81
C THR A 102 16.08 0.87 23.44
N LYS A 103 15.40 1.17 24.54
CA LYS A 103 14.50 0.22 25.20
C LYS A 103 13.21 0.05 24.38
N PRO A 104 12.47 -1.08 24.50
CA PRO A 104 11.18 -1.25 23.84
C PRO A 104 10.16 -0.14 24.18
N ASP A 105 10.23 0.40 25.41
CA ASP A 105 9.39 1.51 25.90
C ASP A 105 9.92 2.90 25.52
N ASP A 106 10.98 2.98 24.72
CA ASP A 106 11.50 4.24 24.22
C ASP A 106 10.42 4.96 23.41
N LYS A 107 10.17 6.23 23.77
CA LYS A 107 9.20 7.11 23.10
C LYS A 107 9.44 7.16 21.59
N VAL A 108 10.69 7.06 21.13
CA VAL A 108 11.04 7.06 19.71
C VAL A 108 10.53 5.80 19.00
N VAL A 109 10.75 4.63 19.60
CA VAL A 109 10.32 3.33 19.07
C VAL A 109 8.81 3.26 19.01
N LYS A 110 8.15 3.60 20.13
CA LYS A 110 6.69 3.61 20.24
C LYS A 110 6.07 4.62 19.28
N GLY A 111 6.68 5.80 19.12
CA GLY A 111 6.25 6.81 18.17
C GLY A 111 6.30 6.33 16.72
N ARG A 112 7.36 5.62 16.32
CA ARG A 112 7.46 5.02 14.98
C ARG A 112 6.46 3.90 14.77
N LEU A 113 6.26 3.03 15.75
CA LEU A 113 5.26 1.97 15.65
C LEU A 113 3.85 2.55 15.48
N ASN A 114 3.49 3.54 16.30
CA ASN A 114 2.21 4.24 16.18
C ASN A 114 2.05 4.87 14.80
N MET A 115 3.12 5.44 14.22
CA MET A 115 3.07 5.99 12.87
C MET A 115 2.78 4.91 11.82
N VAL A 116 3.42 3.75 11.88
CA VAL A 116 3.17 2.63 10.95
C VAL A 116 1.71 2.17 11.06
N ILE A 117 1.21 2.00 12.28
CA ILE A 117 -0.18 1.61 12.55
C ILE A 117 -1.15 2.66 11.98
N GLN A 118 -0.89 3.95 12.21
CA GLN A 118 -1.73 5.04 11.71
C GLN A 118 -1.75 5.11 10.19
N ILE A 119 -0.60 4.96 9.52
CA ILE A 119 -0.52 4.96 8.05
C ILE A 119 -1.34 3.79 7.49
N HIS A 120 -1.15 2.57 8.00
CA HIS A 120 -1.91 1.41 7.56
C HIS A 120 -3.42 1.57 7.80
N ASN A 121 -3.81 2.06 8.98
CA ASN A 121 -5.23 2.25 9.31
C ASN A 121 -5.87 3.35 8.48
N THR A 122 -5.13 4.42 8.18
CA THR A 122 -5.55 5.49 7.26
C THR A 122 -5.76 4.93 5.86
N GLU A 123 -4.87 4.08 5.37
CA GLU A 123 -5.00 3.41 4.08
C GLU A 123 -6.22 2.48 4.04
N CYS A 124 -6.48 1.72 5.12
CA CYS A 124 -7.69 0.92 5.24
C CYS A 124 -8.95 1.79 5.15
N GLU A 125 -9.00 2.90 5.88
CA GLU A 125 -10.13 3.84 5.86
C GLU A 125 -10.31 4.52 4.51
N PHE A 126 -9.21 4.87 3.85
CA PHE A 126 -9.23 5.40 2.49
C PHE A 126 -9.96 4.43 1.57
N PHE A 127 -9.55 3.16 1.54
CA PHE A 127 -10.16 2.17 0.67
C PHE A 127 -11.60 1.80 1.05
N GLN A 128 -11.97 1.88 2.33
CA GLN A 128 -13.32 1.55 2.79
C GLN A 128 -14.31 2.68 2.52
N ASN A 129 -13.90 3.94 2.69
CA ASN A 129 -14.82 5.08 2.72
C ASN A 129 -14.67 6.00 1.50
N LEU A 130 -13.44 6.25 1.05
CA LEU A 130 -13.18 7.17 -0.07
C LEU A 130 -13.07 6.41 -1.38
N GLY A 131 -12.32 5.32 -1.44
CA GLY A 131 -12.10 4.53 -2.64
C GLY A 131 -13.38 4.27 -3.47
N PRO A 132 -14.49 3.83 -2.85
CA PRO A 132 -15.74 3.54 -3.58
C PRO A 132 -16.43 4.76 -4.20
N ILE A 133 -16.14 5.97 -3.72
CA ILE A 133 -16.77 7.22 -4.20
C ILE A 133 -15.86 8.01 -5.16
N LEU A 134 -14.59 7.62 -5.33
CA LEU A 134 -13.67 8.31 -6.22
C LEU A 134 -13.78 7.77 -7.66
N ASP A 135 -13.99 8.66 -8.64
CA ASP A 135 -13.89 8.33 -10.07
C ASP A 135 -12.43 8.27 -10.55
N ILE A 136 -11.68 7.31 -10.02
CA ILE A 136 -10.28 7.02 -10.40
C ILE A 136 -10.06 5.49 -10.41
N PRO A 137 -9.13 4.99 -11.24
CA PRO A 137 -8.78 3.58 -11.21
C PRO A 137 -8.05 3.25 -9.91
N LEU A 138 -8.65 2.38 -9.10
CA LEU A 138 -8.07 1.80 -7.89
C LEU A 138 -8.04 0.28 -8.03
N PRO A 139 -7.07 -0.42 -7.40
CA PRO A 139 -7.17 -1.86 -7.26
C PRO A 139 -8.44 -2.20 -6.50
N LYS A 140 -9.11 -3.29 -6.91
CA LYS A 140 -10.20 -3.83 -6.12
C LYS A 140 -9.66 -4.31 -4.77
N ILE A 141 -10.29 -3.87 -3.68
CA ILE A 141 -9.97 -4.36 -2.34
C ILE A 141 -10.94 -5.49 -2.01
N HIS A 142 -10.41 -6.67 -1.76
CA HIS A 142 -11.19 -7.84 -1.33
C HIS A 142 -11.54 -7.73 0.14
N LYS A 143 -10.57 -7.34 0.98
CA LYS A 143 -10.76 -7.14 2.42
C LYS A 143 -9.63 -6.30 2.99
N SER A 144 -9.91 -5.49 4.00
CA SER A 144 -8.89 -4.75 4.74
C SER A 144 -9.19 -4.79 6.23
N ILE A 145 -8.13 -4.98 7.02
CA ILE A 145 -8.18 -5.12 8.47
C ILE A 145 -7.20 -4.11 9.07
N LYS A 146 -7.71 -3.31 10.00
CA LYS A 146 -6.90 -2.34 10.74
C LYS A 146 -5.94 -3.07 11.68
N TRP A 147 -4.76 -2.49 11.90
CA TRP A 147 -3.86 -2.91 12.96
C TRP A 147 -4.35 -2.35 14.29
N ILE A 148 -4.69 -3.25 15.22
CA ILE A 148 -5.00 -2.95 16.62
C ILE A 148 -3.82 -3.38 17.49
N MET A 149 -3.11 -2.42 18.07
CA MET A 149 -1.92 -2.67 18.88
C MET A 149 -2.20 -3.67 20.01
N GLY A 150 -1.40 -4.73 20.10
CA GLY A 150 -1.52 -5.78 21.12
C GLY A 150 -2.67 -6.78 20.92
N ALA A 151 -3.49 -6.62 19.87
CA ALA A 151 -4.64 -7.49 19.61
C ALA A 151 -4.63 -8.14 18.23
N GLN A 152 -4.34 -7.37 17.17
CA GLN A 152 -4.43 -7.86 15.79
C GLN A 152 -3.52 -7.08 14.85
N LYS A 153 -2.71 -7.78 14.05
CA LYS A 153 -1.94 -7.16 12.96
C LYS A 153 -2.85 -6.76 11.80
N GLY A 154 -2.50 -5.67 11.11
CA GLY A 154 -3.26 -5.22 9.94
C GLY A 154 -2.98 -6.06 8.69
N ILE A 155 -3.88 -6.00 7.70
CA ILE A 155 -3.66 -6.52 6.35
C ILE A 155 -4.58 -5.81 5.36
N ILE A 156 -4.13 -5.64 4.13
CA ILE A 156 -4.98 -5.26 2.99
C ILE A 156 -4.82 -6.34 1.92
N HIS A 157 -5.93 -6.95 1.54
CA HIS A 157 -6.00 -7.96 0.49
C HIS A 157 -6.69 -7.35 -0.73
N MET A 158 -5.98 -7.33 -1.85
CA MET A 158 -6.34 -6.56 -3.03
C MET A 158 -5.98 -7.27 -4.33
N GLU A 159 -6.64 -6.88 -5.41
CA GLU A 159 -6.39 -7.38 -6.76
C GLU A 159 -4.93 -7.23 -7.19
N ASP A 160 -4.42 -8.25 -7.87
CA ASP A 160 -3.12 -8.16 -8.54
C ASP A 160 -3.25 -7.47 -9.90
N LEU A 161 -2.58 -6.32 -10.02
CA LEU A 161 -2.54 -5.53 -11.25
C LEU A 161 -1.29 -5.79 -12.10
N SER A 162 -0.41 -6.72 -11.71
CA SER A 162 0.90 -6.96 -12.36
C SER A 162 0.81 -7.30 -13.85
N ASN A 163 -0.26 -7.97 -14.28
CA ASN A 163 -0.48 -8.32 -15.69
C ASN A 163 -0.85 -7.12 -16.58
N ARG A 164 -1.29 -6.01 -15.99
CA ARG A 164 -1.79 -4.82 -16.73
C ARG A 164 -1.20 -3.50 -16.27
N SER A 165 -0.28 -3.54 -15.32
CA SER A 165 0.35 -2.35 -14.74
C SER A 165 1.78 -2.64 -14.30
N LYS A 166 2.57 -1.57 -14.15
CA LYS A 166 3.93 -1.65 -13.65
C LYS A 166 4.17 -0.50 -12.67
N THR A 167 4.71 -0.82 -11.50
CA THR A 167 5.23 0.20 -10.60
C THR A 167 6.49 0.82 -11.21
N THR A 168 6.52 2.14 -11.27
CA THR A 168 7.63 2.88 -11.86
C THR A 168 8.06 4.00 -10.90
N SER A 169 9.36 4.26 -10.86
CA SER A 169 9.92 5.32 -10.03
C SER A 169 9.67 6.67 -10.69
N ILE A 170 9.20 7.65 -9.90
CA ILE A 170 9.01 9.04 -10.34
C ILE A 170 10.30 9.69 -10.87
N PHE A 171 11.46 9.11 -10.58
CA PHE A 171 12.77 9.55 -11.07
C PHE A 171 13.13 8.99 -12.45
N THR A 172 12.25 8.18 -13.05
CA THR A 172 12.47 7.63 -14.39
C THR A 172 11.91 8.56 -15.47
N LYS A 173 12.35 8.33 -16.72
CA LYS A 173 11.84 9.09 -17.86
C LYS A 173 10.44 8.60 -18.23
N TYR A 174 9.56 9.55 -18.51
CA TYR A 174 8.20 9.29 -18.98
C TYR A 174 7.99 9.89 -20.36
N SER A 175 7.19 9.23 -21.19
CA SER A 175 6.72 9.82 -22.44
C SER A 175 5.69 10.92 -22.17
N LEU A 176 5.53 11.84 -23.12
CA LEU A 176 4.50 12.88 -23.02
C LEU A 176 3.09 12.29 -22.83
N ALA A 177 2.80 11.16 -23.47
CA ALA A 177 1.53 10.45 -23.31
C ALA A 177 1.33 9.93 -21.88
N GLN A 178 2.36 9.37 -21.26
CA GLN A 178 2.32 8.94 -19.86
C GLN A 178 2.10 10.11 -18.91
N ILE A 179 2.82 11.22 -19.11
CA ILE A 179 2.65 12.44 -18.30
C ILE A 179 1.22 12.98 -18.42
N LYS A 180 0.69 13.09 -19.65
CA LYS A 180 -0.70 13.54 -19.88
C LYS A 180 -1.71 12.63 -19.17
N ASN A 181 -1.50 11.31 -19.20
CA ASN A 181 -2.36 10.36 -18.49
C ASN A 181 -2.26 10.51 -16.97
N MET A 182 -1.06 10.67 -16.41
CA MET A 182 -0.87 10.93 -14.99
C MET A 182 -1.59 12.22 -14.57
N MET A 183 -1.40 13.32 -15.31
CA MET A 183 -2.04 14.60 -15.04
C MET A 183 -3.57 14.51 -15.11
N LYS A 184 -4.13 13.78 -16.07
CA LYS A 184 -5.58 13.52 -16.16
C LYS A 184 -6.10 12.89 -14.86
N TYR A 185 -5.43 11.88 -14.34
CA TYR A 185 -5.85 11.22 -13.10
C TYR A 185 -5.55 12.05 -11.85
N MET A 186 -4.50 12.86 -11.82
CA MET A 186 -4.26 13.83 -10.74
C MET A 186 -5.37 14.88 -10.69
N VAL A 187 -5.80 15.42 -11.84
CA VAL A 187 -6.93 16.37 -11.90
C VAL A 187 -8.22 15.70 -11.40
N LYS A 188 -8.49 14.46 -11.84
CA LYS A 188 -9.63 13.69 -11.30
C LYS A 188 -9.53 13.51 -9.79
N TRP A 189 -8.36 13.13 -9.28
CA TRP A 189 -8.11 12.99 -7.84
C TRP A 189 -8.43 14.29 -7.09
N HIS A 190 -7.83 15.42 -7.49
CA HIS A 190 -8.04 16.71 -6.84
C HIS A 190 -9.50 17.17 -6.93
N LYS A 191 -10.16 16.97 -8.07
CA LYS A 191 -11.59 17.27 -8.24
C LYS A 191 -12.43 16.44 -7.27
N ASN A 192 -12.23 15.12 -7.22
CA ASN A 192 -13.00 14.23 -6.34
C ASN A 192 -12.72 14.53 -4.87
N ALA A 193 -11.46 14.76 -4.49
CA ALA A 193 -11.10 15.19 -3.14
C ALA A 193 -11.79 16.52 -2.78
N PHE A 194 -11.88 17.46 -3.71
CA PHE A 194 -12.60 18.72 -3.45
C PHE A 194 -14.11 18.49 -3.26
N ILE A 195 -14.75 17.68 -4.10
CA ILE A 195 -16.19 17.40 -4.04
C ILE A 195 -16.54 16.62 -2.76
N HIS A 196 -15.73 15.64 -2.38
CA HIS A 196 -15.96 14.78 -1.22
C HIS A 196 -15.21 15.27 0.02
N ARG A 197 -15.02 16.58 0.14
CA ARG A 197 -14.27 17.22 1.23
C ARG A 197 -14.71 16.74 2.61
N ASP A 198 -16.02 16.69 2.86
CA ASP A 198 -16.58 16.28 4.16
C ASP A 198 -16.26 14.82 4.51
N ALA A 199 -15.95 13.99 3.51
CA ALA A 199 -15.58 12.60 3.73
C ALA A 199 -14.16 12.45 4.31
N TRP A 200 -13.26 13.43 4.15
CA TRP A 200 -11.85 13.30 4.54
C TRP A 200 -11.26 14.48 5.31
N GLN A 201 -11.79 15.70 5.18
CA GLN A 201 -11.21 16.88 5.78
C GLN A 201 -11.20 16.76 7.31
N GLY A 202 -10.05 17.04 7.92
CA GLY A 202 -9.84 16.94 9.37
C GLY A 202 -9.69 15.51 9.92
N LYS A 203 -9.92 14.46 9.11
CA LYS A 203 -9.80 13.06 9.55
C LYS A 203 -8.38 12.51 9.46
N TYR A 204 -7.59 13.00 8.49
CA TYR A 204 -6.25 12.48 8.18
C TYR A 204 -5.14 13.48 8.50
N THR A 205 -5.13 14.01 9.73
CA THR A 205 -4.14 14.99 10.20
C THR A 205 -2.79 14.36 10.56
N THR A 206 -2.78 13.06 10.84
CA THR A 206 -1.58 12.36 11.28
C THR A 206 -0.83 11.79 10.08
N GLY A 207 0.44 12.18 9.92
CA GLY A 207 1.27 11.84 8.76
C GLY A 207 1.52 12.98 7.79
N GLN A 208 0.80 14.11 7.91
CA GLN A 208 1.08 15.32 7.12
C GLN A 208 2.53 15.78 7.26
N ASN A 209 3.06 15.84 8.50
CA ASN A 209 4.46 16.22 8.73
C ASN A 209 5.45 15.22 8.11
N THR A 210 5.16 13.92 8.12
CA THR A 210 6.00 12.90 7.51
C THR A 210 5.97 13.00 5.97
N PHE A 211 4.80 13.20 5.39
CA PHE A 211 4.66 13.38 3.94
C PHE A 211 5.28 14.71 3.48
N ILE A 212 5.11 15.79 4.23
CA ILE A 212 5.80 17.07 3.99
C ILE A 212 7.31 16.88 4.02
N ASN A 213 7.84 16.13 4.99
CA ASN A 213 9.28 15.84 5.03
C ASN A 213 9.75 14.98 3.86
N MET A 214 8.93 14.03 3.40
CA MET A 214 9.21 13.24 2.19
C MET A 214 9.16 14.10 0.93
N VAL A 215 8.22 15.04 0.84
CA VAL A 215 8.12 16.00 -0.26
C VAL A 215 9.32 16.97 -0.26
N ARG A 216 9.74 17.43 0.92
CA ARG A 216 10.93 18.28 1.07
C ARG A 216 12.22 17.58 0.71
N ALA A 217 12.26 16.25 0.72
CA ALA A 217 13.41 15.51 0.20
C ALA A 217 13.62 15.75 -1.31
N PHE A 218 12.60 16.26 -2.03
CA PHE A 218 12.71 16.67 -3.43
C PHE A 218 13.20 18.12 -3.61
N ASP A 219 13.26 18.94 -2.55
CA ASP A 219 13.65 20.35 -2.64
C ASP A 219 15.00 20.55 -3.34
N PRO A 220 16.08 19.77 -3.02
CA PRO A 220 17.37 19.95 -3.70
C PRO A 220 17.32 19.66 -5.21
N MET A 221 16.46 18.72 -5.63
CA MET A 221 16.29 18.39 -7.04
C MET A 221 15.53 19.49 -7.78
N ILE A 222 14.50 20.05 -7.12
CA ILE A 222 13.74 21.20 -7.64
C ILE A 222 14.65 22.43 -7.74
N ASP A 223 15.44 22.72 -6.71
CA ASP A 223 16.41 23.82 -6.71
C ASP A 223 17.46 23.66 -7.81
N GLY A 224 17.96 22.43 -8.02
CA GLY A 224 18.88 22.11 -9.12
C GLY A 224 18.28 22.35 -10.50
N LEU A 225 16.99 22.02 -10.70
CA LEU A 225 16.27 22.32 -11.94
C LEU A 225 16.12 23.84 -12.15
N PHE A 226 15.82 24.61 -11.10
CA PHE A 226 15.76 26.07 -11.18
C PHE A 226 17.11 26.70 -11.54
N ALA A 227 18.20 26.17 -10.98
CA ALA A 227 19.54 26.66 -11.27
C ALA A 227 19.97 26.38 -12.73
N THR A 228 19.54 25.24 -13.29
CA THR A 228 20.01 24.75 -14.61
C THR A 228 19.13 25.17 -15.78
N HIS A 229 17.83 25.41 -15.55
CA HIS A 229 16.86 25.77 -16.61
C HIS A 229 15.96 26.95 -16.20
N PRO A 230 16.53 28.11 -15.84
CA PRO A 230 15.78 29.25 -15.33
C PRO A 230 14.78 29.83 -16.33
N ASP A 231 15.06 29.71 -17.63
CA ASP A 231 14.24 30.16 -18.75
C ASP A 231 12.98 29.31 -18.98
N LYS A 232 13.02 28.03 -18.59
CA LYS A 232 11.94 27.07 -18.85
C LYS A 232 10.90 26.97 -17.75
N MET A 233 11.20 27.48 -16.55
CA MET A 233 10.32 27.34 -15.39
C MET A 233 9.31 28.48 -15.22
N GLY A 234 9.40 29.53 -16.04
CA GLY A 234 8.51 30.69 -16.00
C GLY A 234 8.59 31.48 -14.68
N SER A 235 7.94 32.64 -14.63
CA SER A 235 7.85 33.49 -13.43
C SER A 235 6.93 32.93 -12.32
N PHE A 236 6.23 31.83 -12.60
CA PHE A 236 5.11 31.31 -11.80
C PHE A 236 5.51 30.65 -10.47
N ILE A 237 6.77 30.25 -10.32
CA ILE A 237 7.30 29.65 -9.08
C ILE A 237 8.39 30.57 -8.51
N SER A 238 8.17 31.88 -8.54
CA SER A 238 9.10 32.81 -7.92
C SER A 238 8.99 32.75 -6.39
N LYS A 239 10.00 32.12 -5.77
CA LYS A 239 10.54 32.38 -4.41
C LYS A 239 9.61 32.31 -3.19
N LYS A 240 8.32 32.01 -3.31
CA LYS A 240 7.51 31.63 -2.15
C LYS A 240 7.86 30.20 -1.77
N LYS A 241 8.88 30.03 -0.91
CA LYS A 241 9.09 28.80 -0.14
C LYS A 241 7.72 28.32 0.32
N TYR A 242 7.40 27.06 0.03
CA TYR A 242 6.12 26.44 0.33
C TYR A 242 5.76 26.63 1.81
N ASN A 243 5.03 27.71 2.13
CA ASN A 243 4.33 27.86 3.39
C ASN A 243 3.09 26.97 3.25
N VAL A 244 3.30 25.68 3.46
CA VAL A 244 2.22 24.69 3.56
C VAL A 244 1.53 24.95 4.89
N TYR A 245 0.26 25.38 4.83
CA TYR A 245 -0.63 25.53 5.99
C TYR A 245 -1.10 24.17 6.51
#